data_AF-A0A5K0Z7T0-F1
#
_entry.id   AF-A0A5K0Z7T0-F1
#
_cell.length_a   1.000
_cell.length_b   1.000
_cell.length_c   1.000
_cell.angle_alpha   90.00
_cell.angle_beta   90.00
_cell.angle_gamma   90.00
#
_symmetry.space_group_name_H-M   'P 1'
#
loop_
_entity.id
_entity.type
_entity.pdbx_description
1 polymer ?
#
loop_
_entity_poly.entity_id
_entity_poly.type
_entity_poly.pdbx_seq_one_letter_code
_entity_poly.pdbx_strand_id
1 'polypeptide(L)'
;ATPELEYGRMNIGSRPSKRKPSGGIESLRAIPWIFAWTQTRFHLPVWLGFGAAFKHILDKDIRNLSMLQAMYNEWPFFRVTLDLVEMVFAKGDPGIAALYDKLLVSEDLWAFGERLRANYEETKSLLLQ
;
A
#
# COMPACT_ATOMS: atom_id res chain seq x y z
N ALA A 1 -13.76 4.56 0.90
CA ALA A 1 -12.93 3.36 0.68
C ALA A 1 -12.53 2.69 2.00
N THR A 2 -11.98 3.42 2.98
CA THR A 2 -11.54 2.85 4.27
C THR A 2 -12.42 3.31 5.44
N PRO A 3 -12.43 2.57 6.58
CA PRO A 3 -13.17 2.97 7.79
C PRO A 3 -12.39 3.96 8.68
N GLU A 4 -11.60 4.86 8.09
CA GLU A 4 -10.73 5.80 8.85
C GLU A 4 -11.54 6.72 9.77
N LEU A 5 -12.66 7.26 9.27
CA LEU A 5 -13.53 8.16 10.02
C LEU A 5 -14.24 7.43 11.16
N GLU A 6 -14.76 6.22 10.89
CA GLU A 6 -15.44 5.39 11.87
C GLU A 6 -14.50 4.98 13.01
N TYR A 7 -13.26 4.58 12.68
CA TYR A 7 -12.24 4.24 13.68
C TYR A 7 -12.00 5.39 14.67
N GLY A 8 -11.97 6.64 14.19
CA GLY A 8 -11.78 7.81 15.05
C GLY A 8 -13.01 8.19 15.89
N ARG A 9 -14.20 7.69 15.55
CA ARG A 9 -15.48 7.98 16.24
C ARG A 9 -15.88 6.88 17.22
N MET A 10 -15.43 5.66 17.00
CA MET A 10 -15.74 4.51 17.85
C MET A 10 -14.78 4.40 19.04
N ASN A 11 -15.23 3.72 20.11
CA ASN A 11 -14.43 3.43 21.31
C ASN A 11 -13.40 2.31 21.08
N ILE A 12 -12.59 2.44 20.02
CA ILE A 12 -11.55 1.47 19.64
C ILE A 12 -10.16 2.06 19.93
N GLY A 13 -9.92 3.31 19.51
CA GLY A 13 -8.66 4.01 19.75
C GLY A 13 -8.70 4.84 21.03
N SER A 14 -7.62 4.82 21.82
CA SER A 14 -7.49 5.68 23.01
C SER A 14 -7.03 7.11 22.69
N ARG A 15 -6.58 7.36 21.46
CA ARG A 15 -5.94 8.60 21.05
C ARG A 15 -6.65 9.19 19.84
N PRO A 16 -6.70 10.53 19.70
CA PRO A 16 -7.22 11.17 18.49
C PRO A 16 -6.51 10.68 17.22
N SER A 17 -7.27 10.41 16.16
CA SER A 17 -6.71 9.93 14.89
C SER A 17 -5.88 10.99 14.16
N LYS A 18 -6.25 12.27 14.28
CA LYS A 18 -5.57 13.41 13.66
C LYS A 18 -5.01 14.38 14.68
N ARG A 19 -3.94 15.10 14.31
CA ARG A 19 -3.37 16.23 15.07
C ARG A 19 -4.17 17.52 14.88
N LYS A 20 -4.66 17.77 13.66
CA LYS A 20 -5.54 18.89 13.30
C LYS A 20 -6.80 18.33 12.63
N PRO A 21 -8.02 18.59 13.14
CA PRO A 21 -9.24 17.99 12.60
C PRO A 21 -9.50 18.29 11.12
N SER A 22 -9.16 19.51 10.67
CA SER A 22 -9.36 19.98 9.29
C SER A 22 -8.19 19.69 8.34
N GLY A 23 -7.15 18.99 8.81
CA GLY A 23 -6.00 18.66 7.97
C GLY A 23 -6.20 17.44 7.09
N GLY A 24 -5.40 17.35 6.03
CA GLY A 24 -5.29 16.20 5.15
C GLY A 24 -4.48 15.06 5.77
N ILE A 25 -3.88 14.22 4.93
CA ILE A 25 -3.08 13.06 5.34
C ILE A 25 -1.91 13.47 6.25
N GLU A 26 -1.33 14.65 6.04
CA GLU A 26 -0.23 15.21 6.85
C GLU A 26 -0.62 15.45 8.31
N SER A 27 -1.91 15.54 8.61
CA SER A 27 -2.43 15.66 9.96
C SER A 27 -2.79 14.32 10.60
N LEU A 28 -2.90 13.24 9.80
CA LEU A 28 -3.26 11.90 10.24
C LEU A 28 -2.07 11.22 10.93
N ARG A 29 -2.34 10.50 12.03
CA ARG A 29 -1.30 9.74 12.73
C ARG A 29 -1.02 8.42 12.02
N ALA A 30 0.20 7.91 12.18
CA ALA A 30 0.66 6.68 11.53
C ALA A 30 -0.21 5.45 11.86
N ILE A 31 -0.64 5.29 13.12
CA ILE A 31 -1.47 4.14 13.53
C ILE A 31 -2.82 4.15 12.77
N PRO A 32 -3.65 5.21 12.83
CA PRO A 32 -4.88 5.29 12.04
C PRO A 32 -4.65 5.09 10.54
N TRP A 33 -3.55 5.63 9.99
CA TRP A 33 -3.22 5.48 8.58
C TRP A 33 -3.00 4.01 8.20
N ILE A 34 -2.11 3.31 8.88
CA ILE A 34 -1.84 1.88 8.62
C ILE A 34 -3.08 1.03 8.91
N PHE A 35 -3.80 1.33 10.00
CA PHE A 35 -4.99 0.60 10.42
C PHE A 35 -6.08 0.64 9.34
N ALA A 36 -6.44 1.82 8.85
CA ALA A 36 -7.54 2.00 7.90
C ALA A 36 -7.33 1.19 6.61
N TRP A 37 -6.11 1.18 6.06
CA TRP A 37 -5.78 0.41 4.85
C TRP A 37 -5.57 -1.08 5.09
N THR A 38 -5.25 -1.46 6.32
CA THR A 38 -5.18 -2.86 6.72
C THR A 38 -6.58 -3.48 6.77
N GLN A 39 -7.58 -2.73 7.26
CA GLN A 39 -8.97 -3.21 7.33
C GLN A 39 -9.55 -3.54 5.94
N THR A 40 -9.19 -2.77 4.91
CA THR A 40 -9.69 -2.99 3.55
C THR A 40 -8.87 -3.98 2.74
N ARG A 41 -7.90 -4.66 3.38
CA ARG A 41 -6.99 -5.63 2.75
C ARG A 41 -6.16 -5.06 1.60
N PHE A 42 -6.02 -3.73 1.53
CA PHE A 42 -5.34 -3.07 0.43
C PHE A 42 -3.91 -2.66 0.77
N HIS A 43 -3.62 -2.36 2.03
CA HIS A 43 -2.26 -2.11 2.54
C HIS A 43 -1.46 -1.03 1.79
N LEU A 44 -2.14 -0.08 1.13
CA LEU A 44 -1.53 0.99 0.33
C LEU A 44 -0.27 1.62 0.93
N PRO A 45 -0.21 1.97 2.24
CA PRO A 45 0.95 2.64 2.81
C PRO A 45 2.25 1.83 2.82
N VAL A 46 2.17 0.51 2.64
CA VAL A 46 3.34 -0.38 2.75
C VAL A 46 4.06 -0.52 1.41
N TRP A 47 3.31 -0.63 0.31
CA TRP A 47 3.87 -0.95 -1.01
C TRP A 47 3.87 0.23 -1.98
N LEU A 48 3.10 1.29 -1.73
CA LEU A 48 3.00 2.41 -2.66
C LEU A 48 4.38 3.04 -2.92
N GLY A 49 4.79 3.05 -4.19
CA GLY A 49 6.07 3.59 -4.64
C GLY A 49 7.08 2.53 -5.08
N PHE A 50 6.99 1.29 -4.58
CA PHE A 50 7.92 0.21 -4.95
C PHE A 50 7.84 -0.12 -6.45
N GLY A 51 6.64 -0.30 -7.01
CA GLY A 51 6.48 -0.63 -8.43
C GLY A 51 7.08 0.43 -9.35
N ALA A 52 6.86 1.70 -9.05
CA ALA A 52 7.46 2.81 -9.81
C ALA A 52 9.00 2.84 -9.69
N ALA A 53 9.54 2.58 -8.49
CA ALA A 53 10.98 2.52 -8.28
C ALA A 53 11.63 1.34 -9.03
N PHE A 54 11.01 0.15 -9.01
CA PHE A 54 11.48 -1.01 -9.77
C PHE A 54 11.47 -0.74 -11.27
N LYS A 55 10.36 -0.24 -11.82
CA LYS A 55 10.28 0.13 -13.24
C LYS A 55 11.36 1.11 -13.64
N HIS A 56 11.52 2.20 -12.87
CA HIS A 56 12.52 3.23 -13.17
C HIS A 56 13.94 2.67 -13.23
N ILE A 57 14.27 1.67 -12.40
CA ILE A 57 15.60 1.04 -12.43
C ILE A 57 15.72 0.04 -13.59
N LEU A 58 14.67 -0.72 -13.90
CA LEU A 58 14.66 -1.70 -14.98
C LEU A 58 14.69 -1.02 -16.37
N ASP A 59 13.97 0.10 -16.53
CA ASP A 59 13.92 0.89 -17.76
C ASP A 59 15.28 1.55 -18.08
N LYS A 60 16.13 1.75 -17.07
CA LYS A 60 17.48 2.32 -17.26
C LYS A 60 18.46 1.31 -17.85
N ASP A 61 18.39 0.05 -17.42
CA ASP A 61 19.26 -1.03 -17.91
C ASP A 61 18.66 -2.38 -17.52
N ILE A 62 18.49 -3.27 -18.49
CA ILE A 62 17.97 -4.63 -18.29
C ILE A 62 18.84 -5.45 -17.31
N ARG A 63 20.14 -5.13 -17.20
CA ARG A 63 21.08 -5.78 -16.27
C ARG A 63 20.80 -5.45 -14.81
N ASN A 64 20.04 -4.38 -14.54
CA ASN A 64 19.68 -4.01 -13.17
C ASN A 64 18.80 -5.05 -12.48
N LEU A 65 18.07 -5.89 -13.23
CA LEU A 65 17.32 -7.00 -12.64
C LEU A 65 18.26 -7.96 -11.91
N SER A 66 19.34 -8.40 -12.55
CA SER A 66 20.33 -9.29 -11.92
C SER A 66 21.02 -8.64 -10.72
N MET A 67 21.25 -7.32 -10.76
CA MET A 67 21.75 -6.58 -9.60
C MET A 67 20.75 -6.59 -8.44
N LEU A 68 19.46 -6.33 -8.69
CA LEU A 68 18.42 -6.37 -7.64
C LEU A 68 18.29 -7.77 -7.03
N GLN A 69 18.32 -8.81 -7.86
CA GLN A 69 18.30 -10.21 -7.41
C GLN A 69 19.54 -10.56 -6.58
N ALA A 70 20.73 -10.09 -6.97
CA ALA A 70 21.95 -10.23 -6.17
C ALA A 70 21.83 -9.49 -4.83
N MET A 71 21.30 -8.26 -4.82
CA MET A 71 21.04 -7.51 -3.60
C MET A 71 20.07 -8.25 -2.67
N TYR A 72 19.00 -8.86 -3.21
CA TYR A 72 18.09 -9.68 -2.41
C TYR A 72 18.79 -10.90 -1.81
N ASN A 73 19.67 -11.54 -2.59
CA ASN A 73 20.36 -12.73 -2.13
C ASN A 73 21.46 -12.46 -1.10
N GLU A 74 22.19 -11.36 -1.27
CA GLU A 74 23.47 -11.12 -0.60
C GLU A 74 23.43 -9.95 0.39
N TRP A 75 22.42 -9.07 0.32
CA TRP A 75 22.31 -7.89 1.17
C TRP A 75 21.14 -8.02 2.17
N PRO A 76 21.40 -8.33 3.46
CA PRO A 76 20.35 -8.59 4.44
C PRO A 76 19.32 -7.46 4.59
N PHE A 77 19.76 -6.20 4.51
CA PHE A 77 18.86 -5.04 4.58
C PHE A 77 17.83 -5.06 3.45
N PHE A 78 18.28 -5.34 2.22
CA PHE A 78 17.39 -5.35 1.06
C PHE A 78 16.44 -6.55 1.12
N ARG A 79 16.96 -7.72 1.52
CA ARG A 79 16.16 -8.94 1.74
C ARG A 79 15.01 -8.70 2.72
N VAL A 80 15.30 -8.30 3.96
CA VAL A 80 14.24 -8.13 4.98
C VAL A 80 13.25 -7.02 4.62
N THR A 81 13.68 -6.03 3.83
CA THR A 81 12.80 -4.98 3.31
C THR A 81 11.79 -5.57 2.33
N LEU A 82 12.24 -6.38 1.36
CA LEU A 82 11.35 -7.01 0.39
C LEU A 82 10.49 -8.11 1.01
N ASP A 83 11.03 -8.90 1.94
CA ASP A 83 10.27 -9.93 2.67
C ASP A 83 9.08 -9.32 3.44
N LEU A 84 9.26 -8.12 4.02
CA LEU A 84 8.19 -7.40 4.68
C LEU A 84 7.08 -7.03 3.68
N VAL A 85 7.44 -6.51 2.52
CA VAL A 85 6.48 -6.11 1.49
C VAL A 85 5.77 -7.35 0.91
N GLU A 86 6.50 -8.43 0.66
CA GLU A 86 5.96 -9.73 0.22
C GLU A 86 4.92 -10.27 1.22
N MET A 87 5.27 -10.30 2.51
CA MET A 87 4.36 -10.74 3.57
C MET A 87 3.09 -9.88 3.63
N VAL A 88 3.18 -8.58 3.38
CA VAL A 88 2.02 -7.71 3.31
C VAL A 88 1.17 -7.99 2.07
N PHE A 89 1.78 -8.30 0.92
CA PHE A 89 1.03 -8.77 -0.25
C PHE A 89 0.30 -10.09 0.03
N ALA A 90 0.90 -11.01 0.78
CA ALA A 90 0.24 -12.25 1.19
C ALA A 90 -0.98 -12.04 2.11
N LYS A 91 -1.05 -10.89 2.82
CA LYS A 91 -2.20 -10.49 3.64
C LYS A 91 -3.24 -9.67 2.89
N GLY A 92 -2.89 -9.16 1.70
CA GLY A 92 -3.75 -8.31 0.89
C GLY A 92 -4.69 -9.07 -0.04
N ASP A 93 -5.77 -8.40 -0.42
CA ASP A 93 -6.75 -8.90 -1.39
C ASP A 93 -7.38 -7.70 -2.15
N PRO A 94 -6.97 -7.47 -3.41
CA PRO A 94 -7.52 -6.36 -4.20
C PRO A 94 -8.98 -6.56 -4.61
N GLY A 95 -9.50 -7.80 -4.57
CA GLY A 95 -10.92 -8.10 -4.77
C GLY A 95 -11.78 -7.60 -3.61
N ILE A 96 -11.32 -7.81 -2.37
CA ILE A 96 -11.96 -7.21 -1.18
C ILE A 96 -11.87 -5.69 -1.25
N ALA A 97 -10.71 -5.12 -1.59
CA ALA A 97 -10.58 -3.67 -1.74
C ALA A 97 -11.55 -3.10 -2.79
N ALA A 98 -11.74 -3.80 -3.92
CA ALA A 98 -12.71 -3.42 -4.94
C ALA A 98 -14.16 -3.47 -4.45
N LEU A 99 -14.51 -4.41 -3.57
CA LEU A 99 -15.82 -4.47 -2.95
C LEU A 99 -16.09 -3.25 -2.05
N TYR A 100 -15.10 -2.81 -1.26
CA TYR A 100 -15.19 -1.57 -0.48
C TYR A 100 -15.42 -0.35 -1.37
N ASP A 101 -14.71 -0.25 -2.50
CA ASP A 101 -14.92 0.84 -3.45
C ASP A 101 -16.33 0.81 -4.04
N LYS A 102 -16.78 -0.34 -4.52
CA LYS A 102 -18.11 -0.50 -5.13
C LYS A 102 -19.24 -0.10 -4.18
N LEU A 103 -19.11 -0.38 -2.89
CA LEU A 103 -20.17 -0.14 -1.90
C LEU A 103 -20.11 1.24 -1.25
N LEU A 104 -18.93 1.86 -1.13
CA LEU A 104 -18.73 3.02 -0.26
C LEU A 104 -18.13 4.25 -0.97
N VAL A 105 -17.69 4.10 -2.21
CA VAL A 105 -17.05 5.18 -2.97
C VAL A 105 -17.98 5.63 -4.09
N SER A 106 -18.06 6.94 -4.31
CA SER A 106 -18.82 7.53 -5.41
C SER A 106 -18.24 7.14 -6.77
N GLU A 107 -19.11 6.98 -7.77
CA GLU A 107 -18.74 6.44 -9.08
C GLU A 107 -17.66 7.25 -9.81
N ASP A 108 -17.61 8.57 -9.58
CA ASP A 108 -16.61 9.48 -10.14
C ASP A 108 -15.17 9.17 -9.67
N LEU A 109 -15.01 8.46 -8.55
CA LEU A 109 -13.71 8.07 -7.99
C LEU A 109 -13.33 6.61 -8.29
N TRP A 110 -14.20 5.81 -8.92
CA TRP A 110 -13.93 4.39 -9.18
C TRP A 110 -12.71 4.19 -10.08
N ALA A 111 -12.57 4.98 -11.14
CA ALA A 111 -11.42 4.92 -12.04
C ALA A 111 -10.09 5.24 -11.34
N PHE A 112 -10.12 5.98 -10.23
CA PHE A 112 -8.92 6.21 -9.41
C PHE A 112 -8.59 4.98 -8.56
N GLY A 113 -9.60 4.36 -7.93
CA GLY A 113 -9.43 3.11 -7.18
C GLY A 113 -8.93 1.94 -8.05
N GLU A 114 -9.44 1.83 -9.28
CA GLU A 114 -8.97 0.86 -10.27
C GLU A 114 -7.49 1.04 -10.63
N ARG A 115 -7.05 2.29 -10.84
CA ARG A 115 -5.64 2.62 -11.08
C ARG A 115 -4.75 2.22 -9.90
N LEU A 116 -5.20 2.44 -8.67
CA LEU A 116 -4.45 1.99 -7.50
C LEU A 116 -4.35 0.46 -7.44
N ARG A 117 -5.43 -0.28 -7.74
CA ARG A 117 -5.40 -1.75 -7.77
C ARG A 117 -4.52 -2.30 -8.89
N ALA A 118 -4.51 -1.66 -10.05
CA ALA A 118 -3.57 -2.01 -11.12
C ALA A 118 -2.11 -1.85 -10.66
N ASN A 119 -1.81 -0.75 -9.95
CA ASN A 119 -0.48 -0.52 -9.38
C ASN A 119 -0.12 -1.55 -8.29
N TYR A 120 -1.09 -2.00 -7.50
CA TYR A 120 -0.90 -3.09 -6.53
C TYR A 120 -0.42 -4.37 -7.24
N GLU A 121 -1.13 -4.82 -8.28
CA GLU A 121 -0.80 -6.07 -8.99
C GLU A 121 0.54 -5.97 -9.72
N GLU A 122 0.80 -4.82 -10.33
CA GLU A 122 2.07 -4.55 -10.98
C GLU A 122 3.25 -4.53 -10.01
N THR A 123 3.09 -3.86 -8.86
CA THR A 123 4.12 -3.83 -7.82
C THR A 123 4.38 -5.24 -7.29
N LYS A 124 3.32 -6.03 -7.04
CA LYS A 124 3.43 -7.42 -6.60
C LYS A 124 4.16 -8.28 -7.64
N SER A 125 3.82 -8.14 -8.92
CA SER A 125 4.47 -8.89 -10.00
C SER A 125 5.95 -8.56 -10.12
N LEU A 126 6.33 -7.28 -10.01
CA LEU A 126 7.74 -6.85 -10.10
C LEU A 126 8.56 -7.31 -8.89
N LEU A 127 7.95 -7.35 -7.70
CA LEU A 127 8.63 -7.82 -6.50
C LEU A 127 8.97 -9.32 -6.56
N LEU A 128 8.14 -10.12 -7.24
CA LEU A 128 8.30 -11.57 -7.35
C LEU A 128 9.19 -12.04 -8.51
N GLN A 129 9.70 -11.11 -9.34
CA GLN A 129 10.66 -11.39 -10.42
C GLN A 129 12.10 -11.49 -9.91
#